data_AF-A0A392R0V4-F1
#
_entry.id   AF-A0A392R0V4-F1
#
_cell.length_a   1.000
_cell.length_b   1.000
_cell.length_c   1.000
_cell.angle_alpha   90.00
_cell.angle_beta   90.00
_cell.angle_gamma   90.00
#
_symmetry.space_group_name_H-M   'P 1'
#
loop_
_entity.id
_entity.type
_entity.pdbx_description
1 polymer ?
#
loop_
_entity_poly.entity_id
_entity_poly.type
_entity_poly.pdbx_seq_one_letter_code
_entity_poly.pdbx_strand_id
1 'polypeptide(L)'
;MLMYSTVCKQHDNEDHGIAPFITAGFIGQLKGWWDNYLSDKQRNEVLTHKKVKSEVGTSTTQPMAIEEQDAVYTRCLAILHHFVGSSVPISEKLNTLL
;
A
#
# COMPACT_ATOMS: atom_id res chain seq x y z
N MET A 1 1.84 -12.08 -4.89
CA MET A 1 1.86 -10.62 -5.13
C MET A 1 3.26 -10.04 -4.97
N LEU A 2 3.88 -10.18 -3.80
CA LEU A 2 5.24 -9.64 -3.58
C LEU A 2 6.30 -10.27 -4.50
N MET A 3 6.33 -11.61 -4.65
CA MET A 3 7.29 -12.25 -5.57
C MET A 3 7.17 -11.75 -7.01
N TYR A 4 5.94 -11.60 -7.52
CA TYR A 4 5.70 -11.04 -8.86
C TYR A 4 6.21 -9.60 -8.97
N SER A 5 5.88 -8.75 -7.99
CA SER A 5 6.35 -7.37 -7.96
C SER A 5 7.87 -7.27 -7.93
N THR A 6 8.56 -8.11 -7.14
CA THR A 6 10.03 -8.15 -7.11
C THR A 6 10.61 -8.46 -8.48
N VAL A 7 10.06 -9.44 -9.20
CA VAL A 7 10.51 -9.78 -10.56
C VAL A 7 10.24 -8.63 -11.53
N CYS A 8 9.06 -8.00 -11.49
CA CYS A 8 8.76 -6.87 -12.37
C CYS A 8 9.68 -5.67 -12.10
N LYS A 9 9.99 -5.36 -10.84
CA LYS A 9 10.92 -4.29 -10.46
C LYS A 9 12.35 -4.54 -10.93
N GLN A 10 12.79 -5.79 -11.03
CA GLN A 10 14.09 -6.14 -11.63
C GLN A 10 14.15 -5.85 -13.14
N HIS A 11 13.01 -5.70 -13.78
CA HIS A 11 12.88 -5.35 -15.20
C HIS A 11 12.42 -3.88 -15.37
N ASP A 12 12.77 -3.01 -14.41
CA ASP A 12 12.47 -1.57 -14.44
C ASP A 12 10.97 -1.21 -14.55
N ASN A 13 10.08 -2.11 -14.11
CA ASN A 13 8.65 -1.79 -14.05
C ASN A 13 8.35 -1.00 -12.78
N GLU A 14 7.57 0.07 -12.94
CA GLU A 14 7.11 0.92 -11.86
C GLU A 14 5.99 0.27 -11.03
N ASP A 15 5.92 0.60 -9.75
CA ASP A 15 4.97 0.01 -8.80
C ASP A 15 3.51 0.32 -9.17
N HIS A 16 3.26 1.53 -9.68
CA HIS A 16 1.97 1.98 -10.23
C HIS A 16 1.57 1.20 -11.49
N GLY A 17 2.54 0.72 -12.27
CA GLY A 17 2.29 -0.18 -13.39
C GLY A 17 1.99 -1.61 -12.94
N ILE A 18 2.68 -2.10 -11.91
CA ILE A 18 2.55 -3.47 -11.39
C ILE A 18 1.22 -3.68 -10.63
N ALA A 19 0.79 -2.72 -9.83
CA ALA A 19 -0.37 -2.85 -8.94
C ALA A 19 -1.71 -3.16 -9.70
N PRO A 20 -2.00 -2.53 -10.85
CA PRO A 20 -3.13 -2.91 -11.70
C PRO A 20 -3.09 -4.36 -12.20
N PHE A 21 -1.93 -4.87 -12.63
CA PHE A 21 -1.82 -6.28 -13.07
C PHE A 21 -2.09 -7.26 -11.93
N ILE A 22 -1.58 -6.95 -10.74
CA ILE A 22 -1.87 -7.73 -9.53
C ILE A 22 -3.38 -7.71 -9.24
N THR A 23 -4.05 -6.56 -9.44
CA THR A 23 -5.52 -6.43 -9.30
C THR A 23 -6.29 -7.33 -10.22
N ALA A 24 -5.87 -7.38 -11.49
CA ALA A 24 -6.55 -8.17 -12.51
C ALA A 24 -6.55 -9.67 -12.16
N GLY A 25 -5.54 -10.13 -11.42
CA GLY A 25 -5.46 -11.51 -10.91
C GLY A 25 -6.30 -11.80 -9.67
N PHE A 26 -7.05 -10.82 -9.13
CA PHE A 26 -7.90 -11.05 -7.96
C PHE A 26 -9.08 -11.94 -8.32
N ILE A 27 -9.38 -12.91 -7.46
CA ILE A 27 -10.52 -13.81 -7.59
C ILE A 27 -11.22 -14.02 -6.23
N GLY A 28 -12.42 -14.59 -6.26
CA GLY A 28 -13.16 -14.98 -5.05
C GLY A 28 -13.41 -13.82 -4.08
N GLN A 29 -13.24 -14.08 -2.77
CA GLN A 29 -13.49 -13.08 -1.72
C GLN A 29 -12.62 -11.82 -1.88
N LEU A 30 -11.39 -11.98 -2.37
CA LEU A 30 -10.49 -10.85 -2.58
C LEU A 30 -10.98 -9.93 -3.70
N LYS A 31 -11.49 -10.51 -4.79
CA LYS A 31 -12.14 -9.74 -5.86
C LYS A 31 -13.44 -9.10 -5.38
N GLY A 32 -14.25 -9.85 -4.63
CA GLY A 32 -15.49 -9.35 -4.05
C GLY A 32 -15.26 -8.12 -3.17
N TRP A 33 -14.28 -8.17 -2.28
CA TRP A 33 -13.85 -7.03 -1.47
C TRP A 33 -13.36 -5.86 -2.33
N TRP A 34 -12.44 -6.13 -3.27
CA TRP A 34 -11.85 -5.08 -4.10
C TRP A 34 -12.88 -4.33 -4.95
N ASP A 35 -13.80 -5.04 -5.58
CA ASP A 35 -14.77 -4.47 -6.51
C ASP A 35 -15.97 -3.84 -5.79
N ASN A 36 -16.46 -4.46 -4.71
CA ASN A 36 -17.75 -4.09 -4.11
C ASN A 36 -17.64 -3.36 -2.77
N TYR A 37 -16.53 -3.49 -2.03
CA TYR A 37 -16.40 -2.90 -0.69
C TYR A 37 -15.64 -1.58 -0.70
N LEU A 38 -14.64 -1.44 -1.59
CA LEU A 38 -13.89 -0.20 -1.75
C LEU A 38 -14.61 0.75 -2.71
N SER A 39 -14.61 2.04 -2.40
CA SER A 39 -14.99 3.08 -3.36
C SER A 39 -13.92 3.27 -4.43
N ASP A 40 -14.29 3.85 -5.58
CA ASP A 40 -13.32 4.19 -6.64
C ASP A 40 -12.19 5.09 -6.13
N LYS A 41 -12.51 6.03 -5.23
CA LYS A 41 -11.52 6.90 -4.60
C LYS A 41 -10.50 6.11 -3.79
N GLN A 42 -10.95 5.19 -2.95
CA GLN A 42 -10.05 4.36 -2.14
C GLN A 42 -9.20 3.42 -3.00
N ARG A 43 -9.79 2.84 -4.05
CA ARG A 43 -9.02 2.04 -5.02
C ARG A 43 -7.94 2.88 -5.69
N ASN A 44 -8.27 4.09 -6.11
CA ASN A 44 -7.31 5.00 -6.73
C ASN A 44 -6.20 5.40 -5.76
N GLU A 45 -6.54 5.78 -4.52
CA GLU A 45 -5.57 6.10 -3.47
C GLU A 45 -4.56 4.97 -3.22
N VAL A 46 -5.02 3.71 -3.26
CA VAL A 46 -4.16 2.53 -3.12
C VAL A 46 -3.27 2.35 -4.35
N LEU A 47 -3.82 2.49 -5.56
CA LEU A 47 -3.10 2.26 -6.82
C LEU A 47 -2.08 3.35 -7.16
N THR A 48 -2.33 4.58 -6.75
CA THR A 48 -1.45 5.74 -7.00
C THR A 48 -0.63 6.12 -5.77
N HIS A 49 -0.61 5.27 -4.73
CA HIS A 49 0.05 5.60 -3.49
C HIS A 49 1.55 5.85 -3.69
N LYS A 50 2.05 6.89 -3.05
CA LYS A 50 3.47 7.20 -2.94
C LYS A 50 3.81 7.38 -1.48
N LYS A 51 4.91 6.79 -1.04
CA LYS A 51 5.48 7.05 0.28
C LYS A 51 6.41 8.24 0.19
N VAL A 52 6.33 9.12 1.19
CA VAL A 52 7.29 10.21 1.34
C VAL A 52 8.49 9.66 2.10
N LYS A 53 9.64 9.60 1.44
CA LYS A 53 10.92 9.35 2.10
C LYS A 53 11.48 10.70 2.51
N SER A 54 11.32 11.05 3.80
CA SER A 54 12.06 12.15 4.38
C SER A 54 13.50 11.71 4.56
N GLU A 55 14.41 12.27 3.76
CA GLU A 55 15.83 12.16 4.06
C GLU A 55 16.10 13.04 5.27
N VAL A 56 16.44 12.44 6.41
CA VAL A 56 17.01 13.18 7.55
C VAL A 56 18.44 13.56 7.14
N GLY A 57 18.54 14.57 6.29
CA GLY A 57 19.81 15.18 5.91
C GLY A 57 20.39 15.89 7.13
N THR A 58 21.59 15.51 7.55
CA THR A 58 22.42 16.19 8.57
C THR A 58 22.92 17.57 8.13
N SER A 59 22.20 18.28 7.26
CA SER A 59 22.64 19.56 6.71
C SER A 59 21.47 20.52 6.55
N THR A 60 21.67 21.75 7.03
CA THR A 60 20.79 22.92 7.06
C THR A 60 20.27 23.34 5.68
N THR A 61 19.45 22.51 5.06
CA THR A 61 18.72 22.78 3.82
C THR A 61 17.40 22.02 3.93
N GLN A 62 16.28 22.67 3.62
CA GLN A 62 14.95 22.10 3.82
C GLN A 62 14.88 20.65 3.31
N PRO A 63 14.31 19.71 4.07
CA PRO A 63 14.22 18.31 3.65
C PRO A 63 13.41 18.25 2.36
N MET A 64 14.08 17.95 1.24
CA MET A 64 13.41 17.65 -0.02
C MET A 64 12.73 16.30 0.15
N ALA A 65 11.40 16.32 0.29
CA ALA A 65 10.60 15.12 0.35
C ALA A 65 10.73 14.36 -0.99
N ILE A 66 11.41 13.22 -0.98
CA ILE A 66 11.45 12.34 -2.16
C ILE A 66 10.24 11.43 -2.08
N GLU A 67 9.35 11.54 -3.07
CA GLU A 67 8.22 10.62 -3.22
C GLU A 67 8.65 9.36 -3.98
N GLU A 68 8.45 8.19 -3.38
CA GLU A 68 8.70 6.89 -4.00
C GLU A 68 7.37 6.13 -4.17
N GLN A 69 7.18 5.44 -5.29
CA GLN A 69 5.96 4.64 -5.51
C GLN A 69 5.94 3.42 -4.58
N ASP A 70 4.82 3.20 -3.90
CA ASP A 70 4.67 2.12 -2.91
C ASP A 70 3.28 1.46 -2.92
N ALA A 71 2.61 1.53 -4.08
CA ALA A 71 1.26 1.03 -4.28
C ALA A 71 1.10 -0.48 -4.00
N VAL A 72 2.09 -1.31 -4.36
CA VAL A 72 2.04 -2.75 -4.12
C VAL A 72 2.12 -3.06 -2.63
N TYR A 73 2.99 -2.36 -1.90
CA TYR A 73 3.12 -2.53 -0.45
C TYR A 73 1.86 -2.05 0.28
N THR A 74 1.42 -0.82 0.02
CA THR A 74 0.18 -0.25 0.59
C THR A 74 -1.02 -1.13 0.30
N ARG A 75 -1.10 -1.73 -0.89
CA ARG A 75 -2.14 -2.69 -1.21
C ARG A 75 -2.07 -3.97 -0.37
N CYS A 76 -0.89 -4.56 -0.20
CA CYS A 76 -0.73 -5.72 0.67
C CYS A 76 -1.17 -5.39 2.10
N LEU A 77 -0.83 -4.20 2.60
CA LEU A 77 -1.28 -3.72 3.89
C LEU A 77 -2.80 -3.54 3.97
N ALA A 78 -3.43 -3.00 2.93
CA ALA A 78 -4.89 -2.85 2.87
C ALA A 78 -5.62 -4.21 2.90
N ILE A 79 -5.09 -5.22 2.20
CA ILE A 79 -5.61 -6.59 2.24
C ILE A 79 -5.48 -7.16 3.65
N LEU A 80 -4.29 -7.07 4.26
CA LEU A 80 -4.05 -7.56 5.61
C LEU A 80 -4.98 -6.88 6.61
N HIS A 81 -5.10 -5.55 6.54
CA HIS A 81 -5.96 -4.79 7.43
C HIS A 81 -7.44 -5.20 7.32
N HIS A 82 -7.92 -5.51 6.11
CA HIS A 82 -9.32 -5.93 5.94
C HIS A 82 -9.58 -7.37 6.41
N PHE A 83 -8.72 -8.33 6.01
CA PHE A 83 -8.98 -9.75 6.25
C PHE A 83 -8.44 -10.27 7.59
N VAL A 84 -7.33 -9.71 8.06
CA VAL A 84 -6.66 -10.09 9.32
C VAL A 84 -7.00 -9.10 10.43
N GLY A 85 -7.28 -7.85 10.08
CA GLY A 85 -7.50 -6.77 11.02
C GLY A 85 -6.24 -5.95 11.29
N SER A 86 -6.36 -4.99 12.20
CA SER A 86 -5.23 -4.16 12.62
C SER A 86 -4.33 -4.91 13.61
N SER A 87 -3.01 -4.91 13.35
CA SER A 87 -1.98 -5.48 14.24
C SER A 87 -1.69 -4.62 15.47
N VAL A 88 -2.48 -3.56 15.70
CA VAL A 88 -2.40 -2.73 16.90
C VAL A 88 -2.54 -3.63 18.14
N PRO A 89 -1.55 -3.66 19.04
CA PRO A 89 -1.64 -4.42 20.28
C PRO A 89 -2.93 -4.07 21.01
N ILE A 90 -3.60 -5.06 21.62
CA ILE A 90 -4.86 -4.82 22.36
C ILE A 90 -4.72 -3.68 23.38
N SER A 91 -3.52 -3.53 23.95
CA SER A 91 -3.16 -2.42 24.85
C SER A 91 -3.40 -1.03 24.24
N GLU A 92 -3.11 -0.81 22.96
CA GLU A 92 -3.31 0.49 22.31
C GLU A 92 -4.78 0.72 21.92
N LYS A 93 -5.50 -0.36 21.57
CA LYS A 93 -6.96 -0.29 21.34
C LYS A 93 -7.74 0.09 22.60
N LEU A 94 -7.28 -0.35 23.78
CA LEU A 94 -7.91 0.02 25.06
C LEU A 94 -7.68 1.49 25.42
N ASN A 95 -6.52 2.06 25.08
CA ASN A 95 -6.21 3.47 25.35
C ASN A 95 -7.00 4.46 24.48
N THR A 96 -7.63 4.01 23.39
CA THR A 96 -8.48 4.85 22.53
C THR A 96 -9.97 4.77 22.89
N LEU A 97 -10.33 3.89 23.83
CA LEU A 97 -11.72 3.66 24.28
C LEU A 97 -11.98 4.17 25.71
N LEU A 98 -10.96 4.71 26.37
CA LEU A 98 -11.01 5.40 27.66
C LEU A 98 -10.80 6.90 27.47
#